data_AF-A0A1T5P6J7-F1
#
_entry.id   AF-A0A1T5P6J7-F1
#
_cell.length_a   1.000
_cell.length_b   1.000
_cell.length_c   1.000
_cell.angle_alpha   90.00
_cell.angle_beta   90.00
_cell.angle_gamma   90.00
#
_symmetry.space_group_name_H-M   'P 1'
#
loop_
_entity.id
_entity.type
_entity.pdbx_description
1 polymer ?
#
loop_
_entity_poly.entity_id
_entity_poly.type
_entity_poly.pdbx_seq_one_letter_code
_entity_poly.pdbx_strand_id
1 'polypeptide(L)'
;MSYTENEATNRRDFLGKIIAGATVLTMPSFVPLDLQAAFAPEKMNIVPEDAEAWVNRIKGKHKMVLDVVRPHDILPFAWPKVFLLTNAATGTPEKECCVVVVLRHDAIPYAMKSELWEKYKFGEVFKADDPATKAPAVRNPFWQPKPGDFKVPGVGDVAIGINELQASGVLFCVCNMAITVYSAVVAQNMSLDAAEVKKEWIEGILPGIQLVPSGVWAVGRAQERNCGYCFAG
;
A
#
# COMPACT_ATOMS: atom_id res chain seq x y z
N MET A 1 64.01 -21.05 -4.95
CA MET A 1 62.71 -21.25 -5.62
C MET A 1 61.88 -22.15 -4.71
N SER A 2 60.93 -21.57 -3.97
CA SER A 2 59.92 -22.33 -3.23
C SER A 2 58.73 -21.39 -3.03
N TYR A 3 57.61 -21.71 -3.69
CA TYR A 3 56.33 -21.06 -3.50
C TYR A 3 55.75 -21.58 -2.18
N THR A 4 55.32 -20.68 -1.28
CA THR A 4 54.47 -21.05 -0.15
C THR A 4 53.06 -20.56 -0.42
N GLU A 5 52.12 -21.50 -0.29
CA GLU A 5 50.72 -21.45 -0.67
C GLU A 5 49.91 -20.42 0.14
N ASN A 6 48.90 -19.85 -0.49
CA ASN A 6 47.85 -19.05 0.14
C ASN A 6 47.03 -19.93 1.09
N GLU A 7 47.12 -19.69 2.41
CA GLU A 7 46.15 -20.21 3.37
C GLU A 7 44.77 -19.55 3.14
N ALA A 8 43.86 -20.31 2.52
CA ALA A 8 42.45 -19.97 2.47
C ALA A 8 41.86 -20.03 3.89
N THR A 9 41.54 -18.86 4.45
CA THR A 9 40.88 -18.74 5.76
C THR A 9 39.49 -19.38 5.69
N ASN A 10 39.33 -20.51 6.36
CA ASN A 10 38.09 -21.30 6.37
C ASN A 10 37.05 -20.62 7.26
N ARG A 11 35.96 -20.12 6.67
CA ARG A 11 34.87 -19.40 7.37
C ARG A 11 34.20 -20.19 8.50
N ARG A 12 34.42 -21.51 8.58
CA ARG A 12 33.90 -22.38 9.64
C ARG A 12 34.68 -22.29 10.96
N ASP A 13 35.95 -21.87 10.92
CA ASP A 13 36.78 -21.74 12.14
C ASP A 13 36.41 -20.53 12.99
N PHE A 14 35.76 -19.53 12.40
CA PHE A 14 35.30 -18.33 13.13
C PHE A 14 34.06 -18.62 13.99
N LEU A 15 33.19 -19.55 13.58
CA LEU A 15 31.99 -19.92 14.32
C LEU A 15 32.27 -20.85 15.51
N GLY A 16 33.41 -21.54 15.52
CA GLY A 16 33.79 -22.46 16.60
C GLY A 16 34.32 -21.80 17.87
N LYS A 17 34.64 -20.50 17.85
CA LYS A 17 35.35 -19.82 18.96
C LYS A 17 34.51 -18.89 19.84
N ILE A 18 33.18 -18.84 19.66
CA ILE A 18 32.30 -17.93 20.44
C ILE A 18 31.65 -18.60 21.67
N ILE A 19 31.87 -19.89 21.94
CA ILE A 19 31.13 -20.60 23.01
C ILE A 19 31.77 -20.47 24.42
N ALA A 20 32.96 -19.89 24.56
CA ALA A 20 33.64 -19.82 25.86
C ALA A 20 33.71 -18.39 26.43
N GLY A 21 32.59 -17.91 26.97
CA GLY A 21 32.57 -16.93 28.07
C GLY A 21 32.22 -15.48 27.69
N ALA A 22 31.08 -15.01 28.22
CA ALA A 22 30.92 -13.70 28.89
C ALA A 22 29.43 -13.40 29.20
N THR A 23 29.17 -13.12 30.48
CA THR A 23 28.18 -12.18 31.06
C THR A 23 26.80 -11.96 30.42
N VAL A 24 25.76 -12.12 31.26
CA VAL A 24 24.37 -11.70 31.03
C VAL A 24 24.31 -10.23 30.62
N LEU A 25 24.14 -10.00 29.31
CA LEU A 25 23.53 -8.79 28.78
C LEU A 25 22.10 -9.16 28.43
N THR A 26 21.12 -8.61 29.15
CA THR A 26 19.71 -8.63 28.73
C THR A 26 19.56 -7.73 27.51
N MET A 27 20.04 -8.22 26.36
CA MET A 27 19.65 -7.67 25.07
C MET A 27 18.16 -7.95 24.89
N PRO A 28 17.34 -6.96 24.49
CA PRO A 28 15.99 -7.25 24.05
C PRO A 28 16.12 -8.28 22.93
N SER A 29 15.60 -9.49 23.17
CA SER A 29 15.62 -10.55 22.19
C SER A 29 14.81 -10.04 21.00
N PHE A 30 15.49 -9.70 19.91
CA PHE A 30 14.82 -9.56 18.62
C PHE A 30 14.31 -10.95 18.29
N VAL A 31 13.06 -11.24 18.67
CA VAL A 31 12.39 -12.45 18.25
C VAL A 31 12.36 -12.37 16.72
N PRO A 32 12.98 -13.32 16.00
CA PRO A 32 12.98 -13.28 14.56
C PRO A 32 11.53 -13.26 14.08
N LEU A 33 11.20 -12.29 13.23
CA LEU A 33 9.88 -12.18 12.64
C LEU A 33 9.67 -13.41 11.74
N ASP A 34 8.83 -14.34 12.21
CA ASP A 34 8.41 -15.47 11.40
C ASP A 34 7.44 -14.97 10.32
N LEU A 35 8.00 -14.65 9.16
CA LEU A 35 7.25 -14.19 8.00
C LEU A 35 6.23 -15.24 7.54
N GLN A 36 6.51 -16.54 7.65
CA GLN A 36 5.56 -17.57 7.24
C GLN A 36 4.34 -17.57 8.17
N ALA A 37 4.57 -17.49 9.48
CA ALA A 37 3.50 -17.39 10.45
C ALA A 37 2.68 -16.10 10.33
N ALA A 38 3.22 -15.03 9.75
CA ALA A 38 2.49 -13.78 9.49
C ALA A 38 1.47 -13.88 8.33
N PHE A 39 1.66 -14.84 7.41
CA PHE A 39 0.76 -15.09 6.28
C PHE A 39 -0.17 -16.29 6.49
N ALA A 40 -0.25 -16.84 7.72
CA ALA A 40 -1.24 -17.86 8.05
C ALA A 40 -2.66 -17.33 7.75
N PRO A 41 -3.53 -18.08 7.03
CA PRO A 41 -4.85 -17.61 6.61
C PRO A 41 -5.69 -17.01 7.75
N GLU A 42 -5.65 -17.64 8.92
CA GLU A 42 -6.31 -17.22 10.17
C GLU A 42 -5.91 -15.83 10.67
N LYS A 43 -4.73 -15.32 10.29
CA LYS A 43 -4.22 -13.99 10.71
C LYS A 43 -4.48 -12.90 9.68
N MET A 44 -4.92 -13.27 8.48
CA MET A 44 -5.07 -12.34 7.38
C MET A 44 -6.41 -11.61 7.36
N ASN A 45 -7.44 -12.03 8.11
CA ASN A 45 -8.77 -11.37 8.11
C ASN A 45 -9.30 -11.10 6.69
N ILE A 46 -8.99 -11.99 5.74
CA ILE A 46 -9.38 -11.89 4.34
C ILE A 46 -10.11 -13.16 3.97
N VAL A 47 -11.19 -13.00 3.20
CA VAL A 47 -11.83 -14.09 2.47
C VAL A 47 -11.12 -14.21 1.11
N PRO A 48 -10.28 -15.23 0.88
CA PRO A 48 -9.49 -15.35 -0.35
C PRO A 48 -10.36 -15.35 -1.62
N GLU A 49 -11.53 -15.98 -1.54
CA GLU A 49 -12.51 -16.04 -2.62
C GLU A 49 -12.97 -14.65 -3.05
N ASP A 50 -13.15 -13.72 -2.11
CA ASP A 50 -13.55 -12.34 -2.41
C ASP A 50 -12.43 -11.59 -3.14
N ALA A 51 -11.18 -11.78 -2.73
CA ALA A 51 -10.03 -11.14 -3.36
C ALA A 51 -9.81 -11.65 -4.80
N GLU A 52 -9.91 -12.96 -5.03
CA GLU A 52 -9.81 -13.54 -6.37
C GLU A 52 -11.02 -13.18 -7.25
N ALA A 53 -12.23 -13.14 -6.68
CA ALA A 53 -13.42 -12.66 -7.38
C ALA A 53 -13.29 -11.19 -7.79
N TRP A 54 -12.69 -10.35 -6.94
CA TRP A 54 -12.40 -8.96 -7.26
C TRP A 54 -11.41 -8.84 -8.44
N VAL A 55 -10.37 -9.67 -8.51
CA VAL A 55 -9.41 -9.71 -9.63
C VAL A 55 -10.13 -9.97 -10.97
N ASN A 56 -11.19 -10.77 -10.97
CA ASN A 56 -11.97 -11.02 -12.19
C ASN A 56 -12.66 -9.76 -12.76
N ARG A 57 -12.73 -8.65 -12.01
CA ARG A 57 -13.25 -7.36 -12.50
C ARG A 57 -12.27 -6.64 -13.42
N ILE A 58 -10.99 -7.02 -13.43
CA ILE A 58 -9.95 -6.43 -14.28
C ILE A 58 -10.17 -6.86 -15.73
N LYS A 59 -10.87 -6.01 -16.50
CA LYS A 59 -11.30 -6.27 -17.88
C LYS A 59 -11.10 -5.02 -18.74
N GLY A 60 -11.26 -5.15 -20.06
CA GLY A 60 -11.07 -4.05 -21.00
C GLY A 60 -9.85 -4.22 -21.89
N LYS A 61 -9.76 -3.32 -22.88
CA LYS A 61 -8.76 -3.27 -23.94
C LYS A 61 -7.42 -2.74 -23.44
N HIS A 62 -7.43 -1.61 -22.72
CA HIS A 62 -6.21 -1.05 -22.13
C HIS A 62 -6.30 -1.11 -20.61
N LYS A 63 -5.28 -1.71 -20.00
CA LYS A 63 -5.29 -2.01 -18.57
C LYS A 63 -3.97 -1.60 -17.93
N MET A 64 -4.05 -0.95 -16.79
CA MET A 64 -2.90 -0.46 -16.05
C MET A 64 -3.07 -0.79 -14.56
N VAL A 65 -2.01 -1.27 -13.93
CA VAL A 65 -1.90 -1.28 -12.47
C VAL A 65 -0.97 -0.15 -12.06
N LEU A 66 -1.49 0.72 -11.18
CA LEU A 66 -0.73 1.74 -10.49
C LEU A 66 -0.33 1.22 -9.12
N ASP A 67 0.97 1.09 -8.93
CA ASP A 67 1.55 0.71 -7.65
C ASP A 67 1.83 1.97 -6.83
N VAL A 68 1.03 2.17 -5.78
CA VAL A 68 1.10 3.36 -4.91
C VAL A 68 1.69 2.93 -3.57
N VAL A 69 2.96 3.25 -3.36
CA VAL A 69 3.70 2.82 -2.15
C VAL A 69 3.81 3.91 -1.09
N ARG A 70 3.43 5.14 -1.44
CA ARG A 70 3.49 6.33 -0.58
C ARG A 70 2.59 7.45 -1.10
N PRO A 71 2.28 8.48 -0.29
CA PRO A 71 1.24 9.45 -0.62
C PRO A 71 1.41 10.29 -1.90
N HIS A 72 2.63 10.71 -2.26
CA HIS A 72 2.98 11.30 -3.56
C HIS A 72 2.08 12.42 -4.08
N ASP A 73 1.74 13.36 -3.20
CA ASP A 73 0.84 14.48 -3.50
C ASP A 73 -0.48 13.97 -4.14
N ILE A 74 -0.83 14.51 -5.30
CA ILE A 74 -2.05 14.12 -6.04
C ILE A 74 -1.80 13.01 -7.06
N LEU A 75 -0.54 12.62 -7.30
CA LEU A 75 -0.16 11.75 -8.42
C LEU A 75 -0.84 10.37 -8.39
N PRO A 76 -1.00 9.69 -7.23
CA PRO A 76 -1.69 8.40 -7.17
C PRO A 76 -3.11 8.42 -7.72
N PHE A 77 -3.77 9.58 -7.70
CA PHE A 77 -5.16 9.77 -8.11
C PHE A 77 -5.29 10.54 -9.42
N ALA A 78 -4.30 11.36 -9.77
CA ALA A 78 -4.22 11.99 -11.08
C ALA A 78 -3.91 10.99 -12.20
N TRP A 79 -2.97 10.06 -11.98
CA TRP A 79 -2.55 9.10 -13.02
C TRP A 79 -3.64 8.15 -13.53
N PRO A 80 -4.56 7.61 -12.69
CA PRO A 80 -5.72 6.88 -13.20
C PRO A 80 -6.54 7.73 -14.17
N LYS A 81 -6.83 8.98 -13.82
CA LYS A 81 -7.64 9.86 -14.66
C LYS A 81 -6.93 10.21 -15.96
N VAL A 82 -5.62 10.50 -15.91
CA VAL A 82 -4.80 10.75 -17.09
C VAL A 82 -4.80 9.54 -18.02
N PHE A 83 -4.64 8.32 -17.50
CA PHE A 83 -4.67 7.10 -18.31
C PHE A 83 -6.02 6.94 -19.03
N LEU A 84 -7.13 7.15 -18.33
CA LEU A 84 -8.47 7.06 -18.92
C LEU A 84 -8.69 8.12 -20.01
N LEU A 85 -8.38 9.39 -19.72
CA LEU A 85 -8.62 10.51 -20.63
C LEU A 85 -7.73 10.43 -21.89
N THR A 86 -6.47 10.05 -21.74
CA THR A 86 -5.55 9.96 -22.88
C THR A 86 -5.88 8.79 -23.81
N ASN A 87 -6.32 7.64 -23.26
CA ASN A 87 -6.87 6.56 -24.08
C ASN A 87 -8.15 6.98 -24.80
N ALA A 88 -9.05 7.71 -24.14
CA ALA A 88 -10.26 8.24 -24.77
C ALA A 88 -9.93 9.20 -25.92
N ALA A 89 -8.99 10.12 -25.70
CA ALA A 89 -8.50 11.06 -26.72
C ALA A 89 -7.81 10.37 -27.91
N THR A 90 -7.31 9.14 -27.72
CA THR A 90 -6.63 8.36 -28.76
C THR A 90 -7.49 7.21 -29.30
N GLY A 91 -8.79 7.18 -28.97
CA GLY A 91 -9.78 6.33 -29.64
C GLY A 91 -10.26 5.10 -28.85
N THR A 92 -9.86 4.91 -27.59
CA THR A 92 -10.43 3.87 -26.71
C THR A 92 -11.23 4.52 -25.58
N PRO A 93 -12.59 4.39 -25.56
CA PRO A 93 -13.44 4.99 -24.53
C PRO A 93 -13.08 4.56 -23.10
N GLU A 94 -13.33 5.41 -22.08
CA GLU A 94 -13.00 5.09 -20.67
C GLU A 94 -13.55 3.73 -20.22
N LYS A 95 -14.78 3.37 -20.64
CA LYS A 95 -15.44 2.09 -20.31
C LYS A 95 -14.72 0.84 -20.86
N GLU A 96 -13.82 1.01 -21.82
CA GLU A 96 -12.98 -0.05 -22.39
C GLU A 96 -11.57 -0.06 -21.78
N CYS A 97 -11.30 0.85 -20.85
CA CYS A 97 -10.07 0.90 -20.06
C CYS A 97 -10.33 0.38 -18.64
N CYS A 98 -9.30 -0.13 -17.98
CA CYS A 98 -9.36 -0.44 -16.56
C CYS A 98 -8.05 -0.02 -15.88
N VAL A 99 -8.18 0.74 -14.81
CA VAL A 99 -7.06 1.07 -13.94
C VAL A 99 -7.26 0.39 -12.60
N VAL A 100 -6.22 -0.27 -12.11
CA VAL A 100 -6.16 -0.84 -10.76
C VAL A 100 -5.21 0.02 -9.95
N VAL A 101 -5.68 0.60 -8.85
CA VAL A 101 -4.85 1.37 -7.91
C VAL A 101 -4.60 0.51 -6.68
N VAL A 102 -3.34 0.17 -6.45
CA VAL A 102 -2.89 -0.64 -5.31
C VAL A 102 -2.32 0.29 -4.25
N LEU A 103 -3.08 0.52 -3.18
CA LEU A 103 -2.62 1.28 -2.02
C LEU A 103 -1.84 0.35 -1.08
N ARG A 104 -0.51 0.51 -1.02
CA ARG A 104 0.36 -0.29 -0.15
C ARG A 104 1.40 0.57 0.56
N HIS A 105 2.05 -0.06 1.55
CA HIS A 105 3.08 0.60 2.36
C HIS A 105 2.52 1.89 3.00
N ASP A 106 3.06 3.07 2.69
CA ASP A 106 2.64 4.32 3.35
C ASP A 106 1.37 4.92 2.74
N ALA A 107 0.86 4.36 1.64
CA ALA A 107 -0.34 4.86 0.96
C ALA A 107 -1.66 4.26 1.48
N ILE A 108 -1.59 3.27 2.39
CA ILE A 108 -2.79 2.62 2.94
C ILE A 108 -3.80 3.55 3.64
N PRO A 109 -3.45 4.68 4.31
CA PRO A 109 -4.47 5.50 4.96
C PRO A 109 -5.47 6.10 3.96
N TYR A 110 -5.10 6.27 2.68
CA TYR A 110 -6.05 6.71 1.65
C TYR A 110 -7.19 5.72 1.40
N ALA A 111 -7.06 4.47 1.84
CA ALA A 111 -8.14 3.51 1.77
C ALA A 111 -9.17 3.67 2.89
N MET A 112 -8.95 4.55 3.86
CA MET A 112 -9.67 4.59 5.13
C MET A 112 -10.48 5.87 5.30
N LYS A 113 -11.58 5.77 6.07
CA LYS A 113 -12.47 6.88 6.40
C LYS A 113 -11.78 7.96 7.25
N SER A 114 -12.25 9.19 7.12
CA SER A 114 -11.65 10.39 7.71
C SER A 114 -11.57 10.36 9.24
N GLU A 115 -12.47 9.66 9.92
CA GLU A 115 -12.46 9.57 11.39
C GLU A 115 -11.18 8.89 11.89
N LEU A 116 -10.63 7.94 11.12
CA LEU A 116 -9.37 7.27 11.45
C LEU A 116 -8.16 8.20 11.24
N TRP A 117 -8.22 9.11 10.26
CA TRP A 117 -7.16 10.08 10.03
C TRP A 117 -6.99 11.01 11.22
N GLU A 118 -8.10 11.50 11.76
CA GLU A 118 -8.10 12.38 12.93
C GLU A 118 -7.65 11.63 14.19
N LYS A 119 -8.17 10.41 14.42
CA LYS A 119 -7.91 9.59 15.61
C LYS A 119 -6.46 9.13 15.70
N TYR A 120 -5.93 8.59 14.60
CA TYR A 120 -4.60 7.96 14.53
C TYR A 120 -3.53 8.86 13.91
N LYS A 121 -3.86 10.12 13.62
CA LYS A 121 -2.93 11.11 13.02
C LYS A 121 -2.27 10.61 11.74
N PHE A 122 -3.07 10.03 10.84
CA PHE A 122 -2.53 9.42 9.62
C PHE A 122 -1.71 10.36 8.77
N GLY A 123 -2.09 11.64 8.66
CA GLY A 123 -1.28 12.62 7.94
C GLY A 123 0.16 12.69 8.45
N GLU A 124 0.35 12.70 9.78
CA GLU A 124 1.66 12.79 10.41
C GLU A 124 2.44 11.48 10.34
N VAL A 125 1.76 10.36 10.60
CA VAL A 125 2.33 9.00 10.63
C VAL A 125 2.84 8.61 9.25
N PHE A 126 2.03 8.85 8.21
CA PHE A 126 2.29 8.39 6.85
C PHE A 126 2.87 9.47 5.92
N LYS A 127 3.12 10.68 6.45
CA LYS A 127 3.56 11.84 5.65
C LYS A 127 2.61 12.11 4.48
N ALA A 128 1.31 12.05 4.79
CA ALA A 128 0.23 12.29 3.85
C ALA A 128 -0.36 13.68 4.11
N ASP A 129 0.16 14.67 3.38
CA ASP A 129 -0.24 16.06 3.53
C ASP A 129 -1.53 16.34 2.74
N ASP A 130 -2.35 17.26 3.25
CA ASP A 130 -3.53 17.76 2.53
C ASP A 130 -3.05 18.57 1.31
N PRO A 131 -3.46 18.21 0.08
CA PRO A 131 -2.94 18.84 -1.13
C PRO A 131 -3.17 20.35 -1.21
N ALA A 132 -4.21 20.86 -0.55
CA ALA A 132 -4.55 22.28 -0.54
C ALA A 132 -3.77 23.05 0.54
N THR A 133 -3.65 22.50 1.75
CA THR A 133 -3.02 23.22 2.88
C THR A 133 -1.54 22.92 3.06
N LYS A 134 -1.04 21.81 2.50
CA LYS A 134 0.31 21.27 2.70
C LYS A 134 0.65 20.88 4.15
N ALA A 135 -0.33 20.91 5.05
CA ALA A 135 -0.17 20.39 6.39
C ALA A 135 -0.52 18.89 6.42
N PRO A 136 -0.04 18.13 7.41
CA PRO A 136 -0.49 16.76 7.63
C PRO A 136 -2.01 16.66 7.62
N ALA A 137 -2.57 15.81 6.77
CA ALA A 137 -4.01 15.73 6.60
C ALA A 137 -4.68 15.15 7.86
N VAL A 138 -5.77 15.78 8.28
CA VAL A 138 -6.61 15.34 9.43
C VAL A 138 -7.85 14.57 9.00
N ARG A 139 -8.05 14.42 7.70
CA ARG A 139 -9.14 13.69 7.03
C ARG A 139 -8.57 13.04 5.77
N ASN A 140 -9.30 12.12 5.15
CA ASN A 140 -8.92 11.64 3.82
C ASN A 140 -9.23 12.75 2.77
N PRO A 141 -8.21 13.37 2.14
CA PRO A 141 -8.46 14.48 1.23
C PRO A 141 -9.07 14.02 -0.11
N PHE A 142 -8.93 12.74 -0.46
CA PHE A 142 -9.40 12.18 -1.72
C PHE A 142 -10.72 11.41 -1.60
N TRP A 143 -11.32 11.30 -0.41
CA TRP A 143 -12.64 10.72 -0.27
C TRP A 143 -13.73 11.79 -0.30
N GLN A 144 -14.58 11.75 -1.35
CA GLN A 144 -15.65 12.70 -1.58
C GLN A 144 -15.19 14.17 -1.46
N PRO A 145 -14.15 14.56 -2.23
CA PRO A 145 -13.70 15.95 -2.26
C PRO A 145 -14.83 16.87 -2.74
N LYS A 146 -14.78 18.14 -2.35
CA LYS A 146 -15.71 19.15 -2.88
C LYS A 146 -15.33 19.50 -4.32
N PRO A 147 -16.31 19.90 -5.15
CA PRO A 147 -16.02 20.41 -6.48
C PRO A 147 -14.96 21.52 -6.44
N GLY A 148 -13.89 21.35 -7.22
CA GLY A 148 -12.78 22.31 -7.32
C GLY A 148 -11.70 22.20 -6.23
N ASP A 149 -11.77 21.20 -5.35
CA ASP A 149 -10.69 20.92 -4.36
C ASP A 149 -9.36 20.57 -5.06
N PHE A 150 -9.41 20.01 -6.27
CA PHE A 150 -8.23 19.67 -7.05
C PHE A 150 -8.18 20.49 -8.34
N LYS A 151 -7.19 21.39 -8.40
CA LYS A 151 -6.90 22.24 -9.56
C LYS A 151 -5.46 22.03 -10.01
N VAL A 152 -5.28 21.75 -11.30
CA VAL A 152 -3.96 21.56 -11.89
C VAL A 152 -3.66 22.70 -12.88
N PRO A 153 -2.51 23.38 -12.76
CA PRO A 153 -2.12 24.43 -13.70
C PRO A 153 -2.15 23.94 -15.16
N GLY A 154 -2.81 24.70 -16.03
CA GLY A 154 -2.96 24.36 -17.46
C GLY A 154 -4.05 23.33 -17.79
N VAL A 155 -4.65 22.68 -16.78
CA VAL A 155 -5.75 21.70 -16.97
C VAL A 155 -7.06 22.22 -16.38
N GLY A 156 -7.01 22.89 -15.23
CA GLY A 156 -8.20 23.36 -14.51
C GLY A 156 -8.64 22.39 -13.41
N ASP A 157 -9.95 22.34 -13.15
CA ASP A 157 -10.54 21.42 -12.18
C ASP A 157 -10.41 19.97 -12.65
N VAL A 158 -9.98 19.08 -11.74
CA VAL A 158 -9.82 17.66 -12.04
C VAL A 158 -10.58 16.80 -11.03
N ALA A 159 -11.42 15.91 -11.53
CA ALA A 159 -12.16 14.93 -10.73
C ALA A 159 -11.29 13.70 -10.46
N ILE A 160 -10.53 13.75 -9.36
CA ILE A 160 -9.57 12.71 -8.95
C ILE A 160 -9.87 12.14 -7.55
N GLY A 161 -11.03 12.45 -6.96
CA GLY A 161 -11.48 11.78 -5.75
C GLY A 161 -11.63 10.27 -5.98
N ILE A 162 -11.38 9.46 -4.96
CA ILE A 162 -11.48 7.99 -5.04
C ILE A 162 -12.89 7.58 -5.49
N ASN A 163 -13.93 8.22 -4.97
CA ASN A 163 -15.32 7.97 -5.38
C ASN A 163 -15.58 8.37 -6.85
N GLU A 164 -14.95 9.44 -7.33
CA GLU A 164 -15.08 9.91 -8.72
C GLU A 164 -14.37 8.95 -9.67
N LEU A 165 -13.18 8.49 -9.29
CA LEU A 165 -12.42 7.47 -10.02
C LEU A 165 -13.15 6.12 -10.03
N GLN A 166 -13.73 5.71 -8.90
CA GLN A 166 -14.59 4.52 -8.82
C GLN A 166 -15.80 4.64 -9.75
N ALA A 167 -16.43 5.80 -9.84
CA ALA A 167 -17.53 6.06 -10.78
C ALA A 167 -17.08 5.97 -12.25
N SER A 168 -15.82 6.34 -12.55
CA SER A 168 -15.15 6.09 -13.84
C SER A 168 -14.70 4.63 -14.04
N GLY A 169 -14.97 3.72 -13.11
CA GLY A 169 -14.64 2.29 -13.22
C GLY A 169 -13.25 1.90 -12.72
N VAL A 170 -12.52 2.81 -12.09
CA VAL A 170 -11.21 2.50 -11.46
C VAL A 170 -11.41 1.55 -10.28
N LEU A 171 -10.61 0.49 -10.23
CA LEU A 171 -10.60 -0.48 -9.14
C LEU A 171 -9.55 -0.09 -8.10
N PHE A 172 -9.92 -0.12 -6.83
CA PHE A 172 -9.00 0.15 -5.71
C PHE A 172 -8.87 -1.07 -4.82
N CYS A 173 -7.66 -1.32 -4.33
CA CYS A 173 -7.41 -2.26 -3.26
C CYS A 173 -6.39 -1.74 -2.26
N VAL A 174 -6.40 -2.29 -1.05
CA VAL A 174 -5.49 -1.94 0.04
C VAL A 174 -4.77 -3.17 0.58
N CYS A 175 -3.47 -3.00 0.84
CA CYS A 175 -2.58 -4.05 1.34
C CYS A 175 -2.84 -4.39 2.81
N ASN A 176 -3.40 -5.56 3.10
CA ASN A 176 -3.63 -6.01 4.47
C ASN A 176 -2.34 -6.24 5.27
N MET A 177 -1.26 -6.66 4.61
CA MET A 177 0.03 -6.79 5.29
C MET A 177 0.55 -5.44 5.80
N ALA A 178 0.40 -4.38 5.00
CA ALA A 178 0.75 -3.04 5.43
C ALA A 178 -0.18 -2.55 6.56
N ILE A 179 -1.50 -2.80 6.46
CA ILE A 179 -2.42 -2.52 7.59
C ILE A 179 -1.95 -3.22 8.85
N THR A 180 -1.58 -4.50 8.77
CA THR A 180 -1.11 -5.29 9.94
C THR A 180 0.13 -4.67 10.58
N VAL A 181 1.13 -4.28 9.77
CA VAL A 181 2.37 -3.67 10.27
C VAL A 181 2.10 -2.30 10.90
N TYR A 182 1.44 -1.40 10.18
CA TYR A 182 1.27 -0.02 10.65
C TYR A 182 0.26 0.11 11.78
N SER A 183 -0.80 -0.71 11.81
CA SER A 183 -1.72 -0.73 12.95
C SER A 183 -1.01 -1.16 14.23
N ALA A 184 -0.09 -2.14 14.17
CA ALA A 184 0.70 -2.54 15.31
C ALA A 184 1.67 -1.43 15.77
N VAL A 185 2.34 -0.75 14.84
CA VAL A 185 3.24 0.38 15.16
C VAL A 185 2.46 1.53 15.81
N VAL A 186 1.32 1.91 15.25
CA VAL A 186 0.47 2.98 15.80
C VAL A 186 -0.10 2.58 17.16
N ALA A 187 -0.56 1.33 17.32
CA ALA A 187 -1.04 0.81 18.58
C ALA A 187 0.04 0.88 19.66
N GLN A 188 1.27 0.47 19.35
CA GLN A 188 2.41 0.58 20.26
C GLN A 188 2.67 2.03 20.69
N ASN A 189 2.73 2.96 19.72
CA ASN A 189 2.98 4.38 20.00
C ASN A 189 1.89 5.04 20.84
N MET A 190 0.65 4.55 20.74
CA MET A 190 -0.50 5.05 21.48
C MET A 190 -0.84 4.23 22.73
N SER A 191 -0.05 3.19 23.04
CA SER A 191 -0.35 2.23 24.14
C SER A 191 -1.74 1.58 24.03
N LEU A 192 -2.15 1.22 22.82
CA LEU A 192 -3.39 0.52 22.49
C LEU A 192 -3.14 -0.95 22.15
N ASP A 193 -4.22 -1.74 22.09
CA ASP A 193 -4.16 -3.12 21.61
C ASP A 193 -4.04 -3.17 20.07
N ALA A 194 -3.06 -3.92 19.56
CA ALA A 194 -2.79 -3.99 18.12
C ALA A 194 -3.88 -4.71 17.32
N ALA A 195 -4.55 -5.72 17.90
CA ALA A 195 -5.60 -6.46 17.21
C ALA A 195 -6.85 -5.59 17.07
N GLU A 196 -7.22 -4.84 18.11
CA GLU A 196 -8.34 -3.90 18.06
C GLU A 196 -8.09 -2.75 17.09
N VAL A 197 -6.87 -2.15 17.08
CA VAL A 197 -6.52 -1.11 16.10
C VAL A 197 -6.58 -1.64 14.67
N LYS A 198 -6.02 -2.84 14.40
CA LYS A 198 -6.11 -3.46 13.07
C LYS A 198 -7.55 -3.69 12.64
N LYS A 199 -8.37 -4.24 13.53
CA LYS A 199 -9.79 -4.50 13.27
C LYS A 199 -10.52 -3.22 12.92
N GLU A 200 -10.34 -2.16 13.71
CA GLU A 200 -10.95 -0.86 13.46
C GLU A 200 -10.50 -0.26 12.12
N TRP A 201 -9.22 -0.38 11.76
CA TRP A 201 -8.73 0.08 10.45
C TRP A 201 -9.37 -0.65 9.29
N ILE A 202 -9.58 -1.97 9.41
CA ILE A 202 -10.25 -2.79 8.39
C ILE A 202 -11.73 -2.40 8.28
N GLU A 203 -12.45 -2.23 9.40
CA GLU A 203 -13.85 -1.78 9.42
C GLU A 203 -14.01 -0.34 8.89
N GLY A 204 -12.94 0.45 8.98
CA GLY A 204 -12.84 1.80 8.45
C GLY A 204 -12.43 1.89 6.99
N ILE A 205 -12.26 0.78 6.26
CA ILE A 205 -11.99 0.81 4.82
C ILE A 205 -13.19 1.44 4.09
N LEU A 206 -12.89 2.31 3.12
CA LEU A 206 -13.86 3.01 2.31
C LEU A 206 -14.64 2.04 1.41
N PRO A 207 -15.94 2.31 1.14
CA PRO A 207 -16.73 1.51 0.21
C PRO A 207 -16.05 1.33 -1.15
N GLY A 208 -16.12 0.13 -1.71
CA GLY A 208 -15.58 -0.18 -3.04
C GLY A 208 -14.05 -0.32 -3.12
N ILE A 209 -13.34 -0.26 -2.00
CA ILE A 209 -11.92 -0.62 -1.91
C ILE A 209 -11.79 -2.05 -1.38
N GLN A 210 -11.10 -2.90 -2.13
CA GLN A 210 -10.92 -4.31 -1.77
C GLN A 210 -9.74 -4.48 -0.79
N LEU A 211 -9.97 -5.12 0.35
CA LEU A 211 -8.88 -5.64 1.17
C LEU A 211 -8.26 -6.85 0.47
N VAL A 212 -6.95 -6.82 0.24
CA VAL A 212 -6.19 -7.90 -0.42
C VAL A 212 -5.05 -8.42 0.47
N PRO A 213 -4.60 -9.69 0.31
CA PRO A 213 -3.55 -10.28 1.14
C PRO A 213 -2.29 -9.42 1.23
N SER A 214 -1.82 -8.94 0.08
CA SER A 214 -0.78 -7.93 0.00
C SER A 214 -0.92 -7.10 -1.28
N GLY A 215 -0.33 -5.91 -1.28
CA GLY A 215 -0.25 -5.09 -2.49
C GLY A 215 0.62 -5.75 -3.57
N VAL A 216 1.66 -6.49 -3.18
CA VAL A 216 2.51 -7.23 -4.13
C VAL A 216 1.70 -8.34 -4.82
N TRP A 217 0.86 -9.04 -4.07
CA TRP A 217 -0.08 -10.02 -4.63
C TRP A 217 -1.03 -9.35 -5.63
N ALA A 218 -1.61 -8.20 -5.29
CA ALA A 218 -2.53 -7.50 -6.20
C ALA A 218 -1.84 -7.02 -7.49
N VAL A 219 -0.60 -6.51 -7.40
CA VAL A 219 0.20 -6.17 -8.58
C VAL A 219 0.43 -7.40 -9.46
N GLY A 220 0.87 -8.51 -8.86
CA GLY A 220 1.06 -9.77 -9.60
C GLY A 220 -0.23 -10.26 -10.29
N ARG A 221 -1.34 -10.28 -9.57
CA ARG A 221 -2.66 -10.65 -10.13
C ARG A 221 -3.11 -9.72 -11.24
N ALA A 222 -2.87 -8.42 -11.13
CA ALA A 222 -3.18 -7.48 -12.19
C ALA A 222 -2.33 -7.73 -13.45
N GLN A 223 -1.03 -8.04 -13.28
CA GLN A 223 -0.15 -8.39 -14.39
C GLN A 223 -0.55 -9.71 -15.08
N GLU A 224 -1.00 -10.72 -14.33
CA GLU A 224 -1.58 -11.95 -14.89
C GLU A 224 -2.84 -11.67 -15.74
N ARG A 225 -3.52 -10.53 -15.49
CA ARG A 225 -4.62 -10.02 -16.32
C ARG A 225 -4.17 -9.10 -17.46
N ASN A 226 -2.88 -9.08 -17.78
CA ASN A 226 -2.25 -8.26 -18.81
C ASN A 226 -2.37 -6.75 -18.55
N CYS A 227 -2.33 -6.33 -17.29
CA CYS A 227 -2.13 -4.92 -16.96
C CYS A 227 -0.69 -4.50 -17.25
N GLY A 228 -0.50 -3.35 -17.88
CA GLY A 228 0.76 -2.62 -17.80
C GLY A 228 1.05 -2.21 -16.35
N TYR A 229 2.32 -2.04 -16.00
CA TYR A 229 2.73 -1.57 -14.68
C TYR A 229 3.15 -0.11 -14.75
N CYS A 230 2.70 0.70 -13.80
CA CYS A 230 3.20 2.05 -13.59
C CYS A 230 3.37 2.29 -12.10
N PHE A 231 4.57 2.70 -11.72
CA PHE A 231 4.86 3.17 -10.38
C PHE A 231 4.27 4.57 -10.21
N ALA A 232 3.32 4.72 -9.29
CA ALA A 232 2.61 5.96 -9.07
C ALA A 232 3.21 6.75 -7.90
N GLY A 233 4.54 6.86 -7.91
CA GLY A 233 5.29 7.76 -7.02
C GLY A 233 6.21 7.11 -6.00
#